data_AF-A0A9Q0EN92-F1
#
_entry.id   AF-A0A9Q0EN92-F1
#
_cell.length_a   1.000
_cell.length_b   1.000
_cell.length_c   1.000
_cell.angle_alpha   90.00
_cell.angle_beta   90.00
_cell.angle_gamma   90.00
#
_symmetry.space_group_name_H-M   'P 1'
#
loop_
_entity.id
_entity.type
_entity.pdbx_description
1 polymer ?
#
loop_
_entity_poly.entity_id
_entity_poly.type
_entity_poly.pdbx_seq_one_letter_code
_entity_poly.pdbx_strand_id
1 'polypeptide(L)'
;MSSLEERDMGVAAPGSSTSGLGVGAVGAALEAVAGVAAMQEEVAIRRDGPETDPDEPPKKRVRLPEGEAGKLEERLYSVLCCTVCLDLPKASVYQCTNGHLMCAGCFIHLLADSRLKEEQATCPNCRCEISKNLCCRNLAVEKAVSELPADCTYCLKQFPRCTLERHQKEECQDRVTQCKYKRIGCPWQGPFHEVPAHEGECSHPTKTGTELMGILGEMDQSHRRDMQLYNSVFGLLCYEKIGFTEVQFRPYRTDDFITRLYYETPRFTVLNQTWVLKARVNDSERNPNLSCKRTLSFQLLLKSKVPHTHTHTHTHTQTHTPTSIQAEDALTHHFHCVCVCVCVCVCVCVRVQVNSPLECSFLLLKGPYDDVRIKPVIHHHAFSNDTNETEYVLLPISDSVECNKLLAAKNINLRLFIFQIQK
;
A
#
# COMPACT_ATOMS: atom_id res chain seq x y z
N MET A 1 -24.49 28.87 4.96
CA MET A 1 -25.61 28.46 4.08
C MET A 1 -25.18 27.20 3.38
N SER A 2 -25.72 26.06 3.80
CA SER A 2 -25.33 24.74 3.27
C SER A 2 -26.42 23.73 3.61
N SER A 3 -27.33 23.54 2.68
CA SER A 3 -28.41 22.56 2.76
C SER A 3 -28.78 22.15 1.34
N LEU A 4 -28.57 20.88 1.02
CA LEU A 4 -29.28 20.16 -0.03
C LEU A 4 -29.17 18.67 0.30
N GLU A 5 -30.21 18.16 0.94
CA GLU A 5 -30.47 16.72 1.03
C GLU A 5 -30.92 16.23 -0.35
N GLU A 6 -30.35 15.14 -0.86
CA GLU A 6 -31.00 14.36 -1.91
C GLU A 6 -31.57 13.08 -1.29
N ARG A 7 -32.90 13.06 -1.18
CA ARG A 7 -33.69 11.84 -0.97
C ARG A 7 -33.97 11.26 -2.34
N ASP A 8 -33.90 9.94 -2.48
CA ASP A 8 -34.57 9.27 -3.58
C ASP A 8 -35.57 8.23 -3.04
N MET A 9 -36.67 8.08 -3.78
CA MET A 9 -37.90 7.45 -3.35
C MET A 9 -38.03 6.03 -3.90
N GLY A 10 -38.56 5.13 -3.08
CA GLY A 10 -38.83 3.75 -3.50
C GLY A 10 -39.94 3.67 -4.55
N VAL A 11 -39.84 2.67 -5.43
CA VAL A 11 -40.93 2.20 -6.30
C VAL A 11 -41.18 0.73 -5.98
N ALA A 12 -42.46 0.34 -5.89
CA ALA A 12 -42.88 -0.99 -5.45
C ALA A 12 -43.95 -1.59 -6.39
N ALA A 13 -44.19 -2.90 -6.20
CA ALA A 13 -45.25 -3.73 -6.80
C ALA A 13 -45.03 -4.19 -8.27
N PRO A 14 -45.74 -5.25 -8.72
CA PRO A 14 -46.71 -6.10 -8.01
C PRO A 14 -46.30 -7.58 -7.90
N GLY A 15 -47.02 -8.34 -7.07
CA GLY A 15 -46.85 -9.79 -6.92
C GLY A 15 -47.76 -10.60 -7.85
N SER A 16 -47.70 -11.94 -7.71
CA SER A 16 -48.72 -12.86 -8.23
C SER A 16 -48.89 -14.04 -7.26
N SER A 17 -50.07 -14.66 -7.29
CA SER A 17 -50.60 -15.59 -6.27
C SER A 17 -51.39 -16.73 -6.90
N THR A 18 -51.82 -17.73 -6.08
CA THR A 18 -52.52 -19.00 -6.41
C THR A 18 -51.58 -20.16 -6.81
N SER A 19 -51.82 -21.46 -6.54
CA SER A 19 -52.69 -22.24 -5.62
C SER A 19 -52.27 -23.74 -5.74
N GLY A 20 -52.60 -24.73 -4.89
CA GLY A 20 -53.36 -24.81 -3.63
C GLY A 20 -53.78 -26.28 -3.34
N LEU A 21 -54.24 -26.61 -2.11
CA LEU A 21 -54.67 -27.96 -1.63
C LEU A 21 -53.54 -29.01 -1.48
N GLY A 22 -53.57 -29.98 -0.55
CA GLY A 22 -54.46 -30.20 0.60
C GLY A 22 -54.35 -31.62 1.21
N VAL A 23 -54.59 -31.74 2.53
CA VAL A 23 -54.97 -32.95 3.31
C VAL A 23 -53.97 -34.13 3.41
N GLY A 24 -53.79 -34.66 4.64
CA GLY A 24 -53.15 -35.98 4.85
C GLY A 24 -52.64 -36.24 6.26
N ALA A 25 -53.53 -36.48 7.23
CA ALA A 25 -53.13 -36.92 8.58
C ALA A 25 -53.20 -38.46 8.71
N VAL A 26 -52.15 -39.07 9.26
CA VAL A 26 -52.16 -40.43 9.82
C VAL A 26 -51.17 -40.47 10.97
N GLY A 27 -51.62 -40.97 12.12
CA GLY A 27 -50.77 -41.14 13.31
C GLY A 27 -50.39 -42.60 13.53
N ALA A 28 -49.34 -42.80 14.33
CA ALA A 28 -49.07 -44.03 15.06
C ALA A 28 -48.47 -43.65 16.42
N ALA A 29 -48.75 -44.43 17.45
CA ALA A 29 -48.46 -44.09 18.84
C ALA A 29 -47.81 -45.29 19.56
N LEU A 30 -47.41 -45.05 20.82
CA LEU A 30 -46.95 -46.02 21.82
C LEU A 30 -45.52 -46.56 21.57
N GLU A 31 -44.73 -46.94 22.59
CA GLU A 31 -45.05 -47.18 24.01
C GLU A 31 -44.17 -46.37 24.99
N ALA A 32 -44.68 -46.22 26.22
CA ALA A 32 -43.90 -45.83 27.39
C ALA A 32 -43.89 -47.01 28.38
N VAL A 33 -42.82 -47.14 29.18
CA VAL A 33 -42.77 -48.06 30.33
C VAL A 33 -42.45 -47.24 31.58
N ALA A 34 -43.17 -47.51 32.67
CA ALA A 34 -43.16 -46.69 33.88
C ALA A 34 -42.85 -47.51 35.15
N GLY A 35 -42.44 -46.81 36.22
CA GLY A 35 -42.42 -47.33 37.59
C GLY A 35 -41.02 -47.36 38.25
N VAL A 36 -40.87 -47.25 39.57
CA VAL A 36 -41.86 -47.07 40.66
C VAL A 36 -41.22 -46.32 41.87
N ALA A 37 -41.99 -45.41 42.48
CA ALA A 37 -41.99 -44.89 43.86
C ALA A 37 -40.72 -44.38 44.60
N ALA A 38 -40.98 -43.48 45.55
CA ALA A 38 -40.05 -42.87 46.49
C ALA A 38 -40.23 -43.43 47.92
N MET A 39 -39.36 -43.04 48.86
CA MET A 39 -39.73 -42.74 50.26
C MET A 39 -38.66 -41.85 50.94
N GLN A 40 -39.07 -41.08 51.95
CA GLN A 40 -38.24 -40.15 52.73
C GLN A 40 -37.92 -40.73 54.12
N GLU A 41 -36.84 -40.27 54.76
CA GLU A 41 -36.82 -40.11 56.23
C GLU A 41 -35.77 -39.06 56.66
N GLU A 42 -36.12 -38.21 57.63
CA GLU A 42 -35.22 -37.29 58.35
C GLU A 42 -35.00 -37.80 59.79
N VAL A 43 -33.77 -37.68 60.32
CA VAL A 43 -33.50 -37.56 61.77
C VAL A 43 -32.31 -36.62 61.99
N ALA A 44 -32.27 -35.88 63.10
CA ALA A 44 -31.47 -34.67 63.26
C ALA A 44 -30.60 -34.58 64.55
N ILE A 45 -29.97 -33.40 64.68
CA ILE A 45 -29.51 -32.64 65.87
C ILE A 45 -28.09 -32.83 66.50
N ARG A 46 -27.43 -31.66 66.70
CA ARG A 46 -26.37 -31.23 67.67
C ARG A 46 -24.91 -31.27 67.14
N ARG A 47 -24.05 -30.26 67.38
CA ARG A 47 -23.95 -29.31 68.54
C ARG A 47 -23.23 -27.98 68.20
N ASP A 48 -23.31 -26.98 69.08
CA ASP A 48 -22.78 -25.60 68.98
C ASP A 48 -21.25 -25.42 69.04
N GLY A 49 -20.76 -24.23 68.64
CA GLY A 49 -19.54 -23.61 69.21
C GLY A 49 -18.62 -22.87 68.20
N PRO A 50 -18.24 -21.59 68.42
CA PRO A 50 -17.55 -20.78 67.40
C PRO A 50 -16.09 -20.41 67.73
N GLU A 51 -15.21 -20.37 66.72
CA GLU A 51 -13.97 -19.57 66.75
C GLU A 51 -13.69 -18.93 65.38
N THR A 52 -13.12 -17.72 65.41
CA THR A 52 -12.77 -16.89 64.24
C THR A 52 -11.26 -16.87 64.05
N ASP A 53 -10.76 -17.05 62.83
CA ASP A 53 -9.35 -16.79 62.47
C ASP A 53 -9.26 -16.08 61.10
N PRO A 54 -8.37 -15.09 60.88
CA PRO A 54 -8.44 -14.20 59.72
C PRO A 54 -7.35 -14.50 58.67
N ASP A 55 -7.62 -15.41 57.74
CA ASP A 55 -6.83 -15.54 56.51
C ASP A 55 -7.70 -15.97 55.31
N GLU A 56 -8.40 -15.00 54.70
CA GLU A 56 -9.20 -15.21 53.49
C GLU A 56 -8.40 -14.74 52.24
N PRO A 57 -8.02 -15.62 51.30
CA PRO A 57 -7.32 -15.21 50.09
C PRO A 57 -8.22 -14.34 49.19
N PRO A 58 -7.64 -13.45 48.36
CA PRO A 58 -8.39 -12.37 47.71
C PRO A 58 -9.52 -12.90 46.82
N LYS A 59 -10.73 -12.39 47.09
CA LYS A 59 -11.99 -12.82 46.44
C LYS A 59 -11.87 -12.79 44.93
N LYS A 60 -11.80 -13.99 44.35
CA LYS A 60 -11.90 -14.25 42.90
C LYS A 60 -13.15 -13.52 42.40
N ARG A 61 -12.97 -12.51 41.54
CA ARG A 61 -14.09 -11.74 40.97
C ARG A 61 -15.12 -12.71 40.40
N VAL A 62 -16.30 -12.73 41.00
CA VAL A 62 -17.44 -13.50 40.50
C VAL A 62 -17.76 -12.94 39.11
N ARG A 63 -17.56 -13.76 38.06
CA ARG A 63 -18.16 -13.46 36.76
C ARG A 63 -19.65 -13.39 36.99
N LEU A 64 -20.25 -12.25 36.64
CA LEU A 64 -21.70 -12.12 36.57
C LEU A 64 -22.24 -13.24 35.66
N PRO A 65 -23.42 -13.82 35.94
CA PRO A 65 -23.97 -14.87 35.12
C PRO A 65 -24.14 -14.36 33.68
N GLU A 66 -23.46 -15.02 32.74
CA GLU A 66 -23.56 -14.75 31.31
C GLU A 66 -25.00 -15.05 30.87
N GLY A 67 -25.81 -14.00 30.81
CA GLY A 67 -27.22 -14.08 30.43
C GLY A 67 -27.41 -14.54 28.97
N GLU A 68 -28.66 -14.76 28.58
CA GLU A 68 -29.00 -15.25 27.23
C GLU A 68 -28.44 -14.39 26.08
N ALA A 69 -28.17 -13.11 26.35
CA ALA A 69 -27.48 -12.19 25.44
C ALA A 69 -26.06 -12.67 25.06
N GLY A 70 -25.25 -13.15 26.01
CA GLY A 70 -23.90 -13.66 25.72
C GLY A 70 -23.94 -14.89 24.81
N LYS A 71 -24.91 -15.78 25.04
CA LYS A 71 -25.17 -16.96 24.18
C LYS A 71 -25.66 -16.58 22.78
N LEU A 72 -26.22 -15.38 22.58
CA LEU A 72 -26.53 -14.87 21.24
C LEU A 72 -25.27 -14.29 20.58
N GLU A 73 -24.46 -13.53 21.32
CA GLU A 73 -23.20 -12.95 20.84
C GLU A 73 -22.23 -14.01 20.32
N GLU A 74 -22.00 -15.09 21.08
CA GLU A 74 -21.14 -16.22 20.66
C GLU A 74 -21.64 -16.87 19.36
N ARG A 75 -22.97 -17.03 19.22
CA ARG A 75 -23.58 -17.58 18.00
C ARG A 75 -23.42 -16.62 16.81
N LEU A 76 -23.58 -15.31 17.02
CA LEU A 76 -23.34 -14.29 15.99
C LEU A 76 -21.85 -14.26 15.58
N TYR A 77 -20.92 -14.41 16.53
CA TYR A 77 -19.49 -14.53 16.23
C TYR A 77 -19.24 -15.68 15.26
N SER A 78 -19.76 -16.88 15.56
CA SER A 78 -19.55 -18.07 14.72
C SER A 78 -20.15 -17.96 13.30
N VAL A 79 -21.26 -17.24 13.14
CA VAL A 79 -21.96 -17.05 11.84
C VAL A 79 -21.35 -15.92 11.01
N LEU A 80 -20.85 -14.85 11.63
CA LEU A 80 -20.36 -13.65 10.93
C LEU A 80 -18.86 -13.65 10.67
N CYS A 81 -18.12 -14.64 11.16
CA CYS A 81 -16.70 -14.81 10.88
C CYS A 81 -16.40 -15.08 9.41
N CYS A 82 -15.22 -14.63 8.97
CA CYS A 82 -14.71 -14.98 7.65
C CYS A 82 -14.35 -16.47 7.58
N THR A 83 -14.80 -17.18 6.56
CA THR A 83 -14.54 -18.62 6.35
C THR A 83 -13.07 -18.98 6.11
N VAL A 84 -12.18 -17.99 5.96
CA VAL A 84 -10.76 -18.18 5.66
C VAL A 84 -9.87 -17.93 6.87
N CYS A 85 -10.04 -16.79 7.55
CA CYS A 85 -9.25 -16.46 8.76
C CYS A 85 -9.96 -16.80 10.07
N LEU A 86 -11.23 -17.21 10.04
CA LEU A 86 -12.08 -17.56 11.19
C LEU A 86 -12.27 -16.43 12.22
N ASP A 87 -11.91 -15.20 11.84
CA ASP A 87 -12.06 -13.97 12.62
C ASP A 87 -13.23 -13.11 12.11
N LEU A 88 -13.77 -12.28 13.00
CA LEU A 88 -14.68 -11.21 12.62
C LEU A 88 -13.98 -10.18 11.71
N PRO A 89 -14.59 -9.82 10.57
CA PRO A 89 -14.00 -8.88 9.62
C PRO A 89 -13.87 -7.47 10.21
N LYS A 90 -12.71 -6.83 9.99
CA LYS A 90 -12.40 -5.46 10.43
C LYS A 90 -12.70 -4.38 9.38
N ALA A 91 -13.17 -4.78 8.20
CA ALA A 91 -13.35 -3.95 7.02
C ALA A 91 -14.41 -4.62 6.11
N SER A 92 -14.43 -4.28 4.82
CA SER A 92 -15.43 -4.80 3.87
C SER A 92 -15.57 -6.33 3.88
N VAL A 93 -16.80 -6.80 3.69
CA VAL A 93 -17.15 -8.24 3.67
C VAL A 93 -17.71 -8.61 2.31
N TYR A 94 -17.18 -9.68 1.72
CA TYR A 94 -17.63 -10.23 0.45
C TYR A 94 -18.36 -11.55 0.70
N GLN A 95 -19.49 -11.72 0.04
CA GLN A 95 -20.30 -12.93 0.09
C GLN A 95 -20.27 -13.63 -1.28
N CYS A 96 -19.97 -14.93 -1.31
CA CYS A 96 -20.09 -15.71 -2.54
C CYS A 96 -21.56 -15.98 -2.87
N THR A 97 -21.86 -16.41 -4.11
CA THR A 97 -23.22 -16.74 -4.57
C THR A 97 -24.00 -17.69 -3.63
N ASN A 98 -23.29 -18.63 -2.99
CA ASN A 98 -23.87 -19.60 -2.04
C ASN A 98 -23.87 -19.14 -0.57
N GLY A 99 -23.57 -17.88 -0.26
CA GLY A 99 -23.72 -17.30 1.09
C GLY A 99 -22.49 -17.28 2.00
N HIS A 100 -21.35 -17.86 1.61
CA HIS A 100 -20.14 -17.86 2.45
C HIS A 100 -19.46 -16.48 2.51
N LEU A 101 -19.05 -16.09 3.72
CA LEU A 101 -18.49 -14.76 4.04
C LEU A 101 -16.96 -14.76 4.03
N MET A 102 -16.37 -13.78 3.34
CA MET A 102 -14.93 -13.56 3.23
C MET A 102 -14.60 -12.11 3.58
N CYS A 103 -13.67 -11.86 4.49
CA CYS A 103 -13.18 -10.51 4.72
C CYS A 103 -12.38 -10.03 3.50
N ALA A 104 -12.33 -8.71 3.25
CA ALA A 104 -11.64 -8.13 2.10
C ALA A 104 -10.22 -8.66 1.91
N GLY A 105 -9.43 -8.76 2.99
CA GLY A 105 -8.05 -9.27 2.93
C GLY A 105 -7.97 -10.70 2.43
N CYS A 106 -8.80 -11.61 2.96
CA CYS A 106 -8.82 -13.02 2.54
C CYS A 106 -9.39 -13.20 1.13
N PHE A 107 -10.45 -12.45 0.77
CA PHE A 107 -11.00 -12.46 -0.58
C PHE A 107 -9.96 -12.04 -1.63
N ILE A 108 -9.25 -10.93 -1.38
CA ILE A 108 -8.15 -10.44 -2.22
C ILE A 108 -6.99 -11.45 -2.26
N HIS A 109 -6.67 -12.09 -1.14
CA HIS A 109 -5.62 -13.11 -1.06
C HIS A 109 -5.92 -14.31 -1.97
N LEU A 110 -7.14 -14.86 -1.91
CA LEU A 110 -7.61 -15.96 -2.76
C LEU A 110 -7.55 -15.61 -4.25
N LEU A 111 -8.05 -14.42 -4.64
CA LEU A 111 -7.98 -13.96 -6.03
C LEU A 111 -6.53 -13.86 -6.54
N ALA A 112 -5.60 -13.40 -5.70
CA ALA A 112 -4.18 -13.32 -6.04
C ALA A 112 -3.49 -14.68 -6.08
N ASP A 113 -3.82 -15.62 -5.17
CA ASP A 113 -3.33 -17.02 -5.21
C ASP A 113 -3.70 -17.71 -6.51
N SER A 114 -4.99 -17.69 -6.87
CA SER A 114 -5.47 -18.34 -8.09
C SER A 114 -4.84 -17.71 -9.33
N ARG A 115 -4.64 -16.38 -9.35
CA ARG A 115 -3.93 -15.71 -10.46
C ARG A 115 -2.45 -16.07 -10.55
N LEU A 116 -1.76 -16.33 -9.44
CA LEU A 116 -0.39 -16.87 -9.44
C LEU A 116 -0.35 -18.29 -10.02
N LYS A 117 -1.26 -19.16 -9.56
CA LYS A 117 -1.35 -20.58 -9.96
C LYS A 117 -1.93 -20.85 -11.35
N GLU A 118 -2.49 -19.84 -12.02
CA GLU A 118 -3.25 -20.01 -13.28
C GLU A 118 -4.56 -20.82 -13.10
N GLU A 119 -5.10 -20.79 -11.88
CA GLU A 119 -6.33 -21.48 -11.50
C GLU A 119 -7.52 -20.51 -11.51
N GLN A 120 -8.73 -21.04 -11.66
CA GLN A 120 -9.95 -20.28 -11.41
C GLN A 120 -10.11 -20.04 -9.90
N ALA A 121 -10.38 -18.80 -9.49
CA ALA A 121 -10.64 -18.50 -8.09
C ALA A 121 -11.97 -19.09 -7.64
N THR A 122 -11.95 -19.83 -6.52
CA THR A 122 -13.12 -20.52 -5.97
C THR A 122 -13.28 -20.29 -4.47
N CYS A 123 -14.52 -20.37 -3.97
CA CYS A 123 -14.83 -20.28 -2.55
C CYS A 123 -14.28 -21.52 -1.80
N PRO A 124 -13.49 -21.38 -0.73
CA PRO A 124 -12.91 -22.53 -0.03
C PRO A 124 -13.93 -23.55 0.51
N ASN A 125 -15.13 -23.10 0.91
CA ASN A 125 -16.15 -23.97 1.48
C ASN A 125 -16.97 -24.71 0.41
N CYS A 126 -17.51 -23.98 -0.57
CA CYS A 126 -18.47 -24.55 -1.54
C CYS A 126 -17.96 -24.62 -2.99
N ARG A 127 -16.71 -24.22 -3.23
CA ARG A 127 -16.00 -24.30 -4.52
C ARG A 127 -16.66 -23.59 -5.71
N CYS A 128 -17.70 -22.79 -5.49
CA CYS A 128 -18.26 -21.94 -6.54
C CYS A 128 -17.24 -20.87 -6.97
N GLU A 129 -17.36 -20.39 -8.20
CA GLU A 129 -16.50 -19.34 -8.74
C GLU A 129 -16.61 -18.06 -7.91
N ILE A 130 -15.47 -17.45 -7.57
CA ILE A 130 -15.42 -16.14 -6.91
C ILE A 130 -14.67 -15.14 -7.78
N SER A 131 -15.22 -13.93 -7.89
CA SER A 131 -14.61 -12.81 -8.60
C SER A 131 -15.17 -11.49 -8.06
N LYS A 132 -14.53 -10.37 -8.39
CA LYS A 132 -15.02 -9.02 -8.01
C LYS A 132 -16.42 -8.70 -8.57
N ASN A 133 -16.88 -9.44 -9.58
CA ASN A 133 -18.18 -9.25 -10.22
C ASN A 133 -19.24 -10.25 -9.72
N LEU A 134 -18.82 -11.44 -9.27
CA LEU A 134 -19.72 -12.51 -8.78
C LEU A 134 -20.02 -12.42 -7.28
N CYS A 135 -19.06 -11.94 -6.49
CA CYS A 135 -19.23 -11.81 -5.04
C CYS A 135 -19.75 -10.42 -4.69
N CYS A 136 -20.87 -10.34 -3.97
CA CYS A 136 -21.43 -9.07 -3.51
C CYS A 136 -20.75 -8.59 -2.23
N ARG A 137 -20.67 -7.27 -2.02
CA ARG A 137 -20.24 -6.68 -0.76
C ARG A 137 -21.42 -6.65 0.21
N ASN A 138 -21.34 -7.39 1.32
CA ASN A 138 -22.45 -7.51 2.27
C ASN A 138 -22.37 -6.41 3.35
N LEU A 139 -22.98 -5.26 3.04
CA LEU A 139 -23.09 -4.12 3.96
C LEU A 139 -23.91 -4.40 5.22
N ALA A 140 -24.81 -5.39 5.20
CA ALA A 140 -25.60 -5.77 6.37
C ALA A 140 -24.74 -6.51 7.40
N VAL A 141 -23.87 -7.42 6.94
CA VAL A 141 -22.85 -8.07 7.79
C VAL A 141 -21.84 -7.04 8.30
N GLU A 142 -21.38 -6.11 7.46
CA GLU A 142 -20.48 -5.03 7.92
C GLU A 142 -21.08 -4.22 9.08
N LYS A 143 -22.36 -3.84 8.99
CA LYS A 143 -23.10 -3.17 10.08
C LYS A 143 -23.32 -4.08 11.30
N ALA A 144 -23.70 -5.34 11.10
CA ALA A 144 -23.90 -6.27 12.21
C ALA A 144 -22.60 -6.48 13.00
N VAL A 145 -21.47 -6.64 12.30
CA VAL A 145 -20.15 -6.78 12.93
C VAL A 145 -19.66 -5.47 13.54
N SER A 146 -20.07 -4.30 13.05
CA SER A 146 -19.69 -3.01 13.66
C SER A 146 -20.36 -2.75 15.00
N GLU A 147 -21.54 -3.31 15.25
CA GLU A 147 -22.25 -3.19 16.53
C GLU A 147 -21.83 -4.24 17.58
N LEU A 148 -21.16 -5.32 17.17
CA LEU A 148 -20.62 -6.31 18.12
C LEU A 148 -19.60 -5.64 19.06
N PRO A 149 -19.54 -6.07 20.34
CA PRO A 149 -18.59 -5.50 21.28
C PRO A 149 -17.14 -5.88 20.92
N ALA A 150 -16.22 -5.06 21.41
CA ALA A 150 -14.80 -5.32 21.44
C ALA A 150 -14.16 -4.55 22.61
N ASP A 151 -13.11 -5.13 23.19
CA ASP A 151 -12.41 -4.54 24.32
C ASP A 151 -11.46 -3.43 23.88
N CYS A 152 -11.41 -2.35 24.65
CA CYS A 152 -10.40 -1.31 24.51
C CYS A 152 -9.03 -1.82 24.97
N THR A 153 -8.02 -1.71 24.11
CA THR A 153 -6.64 -2.17 24.40
C THR A 153 -5.96 -1.43 25.55
N TYR A 154 -6.51 -0.29 25.97
CA TYR A 154 -5.96 0.52 27.07
C TYR A 154 -6.74 0.31 28.37
N CYS A 155 -8.06 0.54 28.37
CA CYS A 155 -8.88 0.52 29.59
C CYS A 155 -9.63 -0.81 29.83
N LEU A 156 -9.53 -1.77 28.91
CA LEU A 156 -10.16 -3.11 28.95
C LEU A 156 -11.69 -3.10 29.14
N LYS A 157 -12.36 -1.99 28.81
CA LYS A 157 -13.83 -1.87 28.77
C LYS A 157 -14.36 -2.21 27.38
N GLN A 158 -15.54 -2.81 27.32
CA GLN A 158 -16.24 -3.15 26.08
C GLN A 158 -16.92 -1.93 25.46
N PHE A 159 -16.79 -1.80 24.14
CA PHE A 159 -17.51 -0.83 23.33
C PHE A 159 -17.94 -1.46 21.99
N PRO A 160 -19.02 -0.99 21.34
CA PRO A 160 -19.32 -1.34 19.96
C PRO A 160 -18.12 -1.01 19.05
N ARG A 161 -17.75 -1.93 18.16
CA ARG A 161 -16.58 -1.80 17.26
C ARG A 161 -16.59 -0.50 16.44
N CYS A 162 -17.76 -0.04 16.00
CA CYS A 162 -17.95 1.24 15.31
C CYS A 162 -17.49 2.46 16.12
N THR A 163 -17.60 2.41 17.46
CA THR A 163 -17.20 3.50 18.37
C THR A 163 -15.80 3.34 18.93
N LEU A 164 -15.24 2.12 18.92
CA LEU A 164 -14.01 1.78 19.62
C LEU A 164 -12.79 2.57 19.16
N GLU A 165 -12.64 2.83 17.86
CA GLU A 165 -11.52 3.62 17.32
C GLU A 165 -11.56 5.08 17.81
N ARG A 166 -12.75 5.68 17.85
CA ARG A 166 -12.98 7.03 18.37
C ARG A 166 -12.71 7.09 19.88
N HIS A 167 -13.20 6.10 20.62
CA HIS A 167 -12.89 5.95 22.05
C HIS A 167 -11.38 5.90 22.30
N GLN A 168 -10.65 5.02 21.59
CA GLN A 168 -9.21 4.84 21.74
C GLN A 168 -8.39 6.09 21.41
N LYS A 169 -8.83 6.94 20.46
CA LYS A 169 -8.11 8.16 20.06
C LYS A 169 -8.45 9.39 20.91
N GLU A 170 -9.71 9.54 21.33
CA GLU A 170 -10.22 10.82 21.83
C GLU A 170 -10.75 10.74 23.28
N GLU A 171 -11.45 9.67 23.66
CA GLU A 171 -12.22 9.62 24.92
C GLU A 171 -11.53 8.83 26.04
N CYS A 172 -10.72 7.84 25.68
CA CYS A 172 -10.12 6.90 26.62
C CYS A 172 -9.11 7.60 27.52
N GLN A 173 -9.29 7.50 28.84
CA GLN A 173 -8.40 8.11 29.84
C GLN A 173 -7.02 7.41 29.90
N ASP A 174 -6.94 6.18 29.42
CA ASP A 174 -5.74 5.35 29.43
C ASP A 174 -5.02 5.35 28.06
N ARG A 175 -5.53 6.11 27.07
CA ARG A 175 -4.88 6.22 25.76
C ARG A 175 -3.51 6.87 25.90
N VAL A 176 -2.55 6.36 25.13
CA VAL A 176 -1.20 6.94 25.07
C VAL A 176 -1.26 8.30 24.40
N THR A 177 -0.83 9.32 25.13
CA THR A 177 -0.75 10.72 24.68
C THR A 177 0.64 11.28 24.92
N GLN A 178 0.90 12.46 24.38
CA GLN A 178 2.22 13.11 24.38
C GLN A 178 2.07 14.48 25.04
N CYS A 179 3.07 14.88 25.82
CA CYS A 179 3.10 16.18 26.49
C CYS A 179 2.98 17.34 25.47
N LYS A 180 2.26 18.44 25.80
CA LYS A 180 2.21 19.64 24.94
C LYS A 180 3.60 20.20 24.59
N TYR A 181 4.57 20.02 25.49
CA TYR A 181 5.97 20.41 25.30
C TYR A 181 6.80 19.44 24.43
N LYS A 182 6.19 18.43 23.80
CA LYS A 182 6.86 17.61 22.77
C LYS A 182 7.42 18.46 21.63
N ARG A 183 6.78 19.60 21.30
CA ARG A 183 7.31 20.59 20.33
C ARG A 183 8.64 21.22 20.73
N ILE A 184 8.97 21.20 22.02
CA ILE A 184 10.22 21.68 22.63
C ILE A 184 11.20 20.51 22.85
N GLY A 185 10.78 19.27 22.53
CA GLY A 185 11.59 18.06 22.70
C GLY A 185 11.27 17.21 23.93
N CYS A 186 10.15 17.45 24.64
CA CYS A 186 9.75 16.54 25.72
C CYS A 186 9.47 15.12 25.19
N PRO A 187 10.20 14.08 25.67
CA PRO A 187 10.04 12.70 25.18
C PRO A 187 8.89 11.95 25.86
N TRP A 188 8.25 12.54 26.88
CA TRP A 188 7.23 11.86 27.69
C TRP A 188 6.02 11.44 26.86
N GLN A 189 5.64 10.17 27.01
CA GLN A 189 4.42 9.57 26.49
C GLN A 189 3.83 8.70 27.58
N GLY A 190 2.53 8.82 27.82
CA GLY A 190 1.86 8.11 28.91
C GLY A 190 0.33 8.17 28.79
N PRO A 191 -0.39 7.53 29.73
CA PRO A 191 -1.85 7.62 29.83
C PRO A 191 -2.33 9.07 29.88
N PHE A 192 -3.45 9.38 29.22
CA PHE A 192 -3.99 10.74 29.18
C PHE A 192 -4.28 11.32 30.58
N HIS A 193 -4.72 10.49 31.53
CA HIS A 193 -4.99 10.94 32.90
C HIS A 193 -3.74 11.38 33.67
N GLU A 194 -2.53 10.96 33.24
CA GLU A 194 -1.25 11.39 33.82
C GLU A 194 -0.70 12.69 33.20
N VAL A 195 -1.23 13.13 32.06
CA VAL A 195 -0.78 14.36 31.35
C VAL A 195 -0.80 15.59 32.27
N PRO A 196 -1.87 15.88 33.05
CA PRO A 196 -1.90 17.09 33.87
C PRO A 196 -0.83 17.10 34.97
N ALA A 197 -0.54 15.93 35.55
CA ALA A 197 0.52 15.77 36.54
C ALA A 197 1.90 16.00 35.89
N HIS A 198 2.18 15.31 34.77
CA HIS A 198 3.43 15.50 34.03
C HIS A 198 3.61 16.94 33.55
N GLU A 199 2.55 17.62 33.09
CA GLU A 199 2.65 19.00 32.60
C GLU A 199 2.90 20.04 33.71
N GLY A 200 2.53 19.74 34.96
CA GLY A 200 2.90 20.55 36.12
C GLY A 200 4.36 20.36 36.55
N GLU A 201 4.91 19.16 36.36
CA GLU A 201 6.28 18.78 36.74
C GLU A 201 7.28 18.82 35.55
N CYS A 202 6.84 19.22 34.37
CA CYS A 202 7.66 19.15 33.16
C CYS A 202 8.85 20.11 33.25
N SER A 203 10.07 19.59 33.12
CA SER A 203 11.29 20.41 33.12
C SER A 203 11.59 21.09 31.77
N HIS A 204 10.92 20.71 30.69
CA HIS A 204 11.21 21.25 29.34
C HIS A 204 10.93 22.76 29.16
N PRO A 205 9.94 23.39 29.83
CA PRO A 205 9.74 24.84 29.80
C PRO A 205 10.84 25.64 30.50
N THR A 206 11.60 25.02 31.42
CA THR A 206 12.65 25.68 32.22
C THR A 206 14.08 25.31 31.78
N LYS A 207 14.23 24.39 30.82
CA LYS A 207 15.52 24.08 30.19
C LYS A 207 16.13 25.29 29.50
N THR A 208 17.46 25.38 29.53
CA THR A 208 18.20 26.45 28.87
C THR A 208 18.20 26.26 27.35
N GLY A 209 18.34 27.35 26.60
CA GLY A 209 18.39 27.30 25.13
C GLY A 209 19.47 26.34 24.61
N THR A 210 20.63 26.26 25.26
CA THR A 210 21.74 25.38 24.87
C THR A 210 21.35 23.90 24.94
N GLU A 211 20.60 23.49 25.97
CA GLU A 211 20.13 22.10 26.13
C GLU A 211 19.02 21.78 25.12
N LEU A 212 18.14 22.75 24.84
CA LEU A 212 17.07 22.61 23.85
C LEU A 212 17.62 22.54 22.41
N MET A 213 18.67 23.28 22.08
CA MET A 213 19.29 23.25 20.74
C MET A 213 19.82 21.86 20.35
N GLY A 214 20.26 21.03 21.32
CA GLY A 214 20.62 19.64 21.06
C GLY A 214 19.42 18.80 20.63
N ILE A 215 18.36 18.81 21.42
CA ILE A 215 17.15 18.01 21.18
C ILE A 215 16.41 18.49 19.92
N LEU A 216 16.27 19.80 19.75
CA LEU A 216 15.71 20.42 18.54
C LEU A 216 16.57 20.11 17.31
N GLY A 217 17.89 20.05 17.45
CA GLY A 217 18.80 19.63 16.37
C GLY A 217 18.59 18.18 15.91
N GLU A 218 18.24 17.26 16.81
CA GLU A 218 17.86 15.88 16.44
C GLU A 218 16.46 15.83 15.79
N MET A 219 15.50 16.60 16.32
CA MET A 219 14.16 16.73 15.74
C MET A 219 14.20 17.31 14.33
N ASP A 220 14.97 18.38 14.12
CA ASP A 220 15.20 19.01 12.82
C ASP A 220 15.93 18.07 11.86
N GLN A 221 16.89 17.27 12.33
CA GLN A 221 17.52 16.24 11.50
C GLN A 221 16.53 15.15 11.08
N SER A 222 15.62 14.73 11.96
CA SER A 222 14.57 13.77 11.60
C SER A 222 13.58 14.37 10.62
N HIS A 223 13.10 15.59 10.89
CA HIS A 223 12.19 16.29 9.99
C HIS A 223 12.84 16.58 8.62
N ARG A 224 14.13 16.92 8.60
CA ARG A 224 14.91 17.08 7.37
C ARG A 224 15.05 15.76 6.61
N ARG A 225 15.23 14.62 7.30
CA ARG A 225 15.21 13.29 6.67
C ARG A 225 13.83 12.96 6.06
N ASP A 226 12.75 13.28 6.74
CA ASP A 226 11.39 13.08 6.21
C ASP A 226 11.11 14.02 5.02
N MET A 227 11.62 15.26 5.06
CA MET A 227 11.52 16.25 3.98
C MET A 227 12.52 16.05 2.83
N GLN A 228 13.56 15.22 2.97
CA GLN A 228 14.55 14.97 1.91
C GLN A 228 13.91 14.42 0.64
N LEU A 229 12.91 13.54 0.77
CA LEU A 229 12.17 13.01 -0.38
C LEU A 229 11.42 14.11 -1.13
N TYR A 230 10.72 14.99 -0.39
CA TYR A 230 9.99 16.11 -0.98
C TYR A 230 10.94 17.10 -1.65
N ASN A 231 12.02 17.50 -0.98
CA ASN A 231 13.04 18.40 -1.54
C ASN A 231 13.71 17.81 -2.79
N SER A 232 14.00 16.51 -2.78
CA SER A 232 14.52 15.80 -3.96
C SER A 232 13.50 15.81 -5.11
N VAL A 233 12.22 15.50 -4.86
CA VAL A 233 11.16 15.57 -5.89
C VAL A 233 11.02 16.99 -6.43
N PHE A 234 11.01 18.03 -5.58
CA PHE A 234 10.97 19.42 -6.03
C PHE A 234 12.18 19.79 -6.90
N GLY A 235 13.39 19.35 -6.53
CA GLY A 235 14.59 19.52 -7.36
C GLY A 235 14.49 18.81 -8.71
N LEU A 236 13.94 17.59 -8.76
CA LEU A 236 13.68 16.88 -10.02
C LEU A 236 12.64 17.61 -10.89
N LEU A 237 11.63 18.24 -10.28
CA LEU A 237 10.61 19.04 -10.98
C LEU A 237 11.17 20.34 -11.59
N CYS A 238 12.40 20.74 -11.25
CA CYS A 238 13.08 21.88 -11.89
C CYS A 238 13.82 21.51 -13.19
N TYR A 239 13.91 20.24 -13.57
CA TYR A 239 14.54 19.86 -14.84
C TYR A 239 13.66 20.19 -16.05
N GLU A 240 14.30 20.54 -17.17
CA GLU A 240 13.62 20.82 -18.45
C GLU A 240 12.94 19.57 -19.05
N LYS A 241 13.58 18.40 -18.90
CA LYS A 241 13.16 17.14 -19.54
C LYS A 241 12.50 16.20 -18.54
N ILE A 242 11.22 16.48 -18.28
CA ILE A 242 10.35 15.65 -17.45
C ILE A 242 9.32 14.97 -18.32
N GLY A 243 9.20 13.65 -18.17
CA GLY A 243 8.18 12.85 -18.83
C GLY A 243 7.42 12.00 -17.81
N PHE A 244 6.11 11.90 -17.97
CA PHE A 244 5.30 10.93 -17.24
C PHE A 244 4.42 10.15 -18.21
N THR A 245 4.10 8.92 -17.85
CA THR A 245 3.16 8.10 -18.61
C THR A 245 2.48 7.07 -17.72
N GLU A 246 1.33 6.58 -18.17
CA GLU A 246 0.59 5.53 -17.48
C GLU A 246 0.94 4.19 -18.12
N VAL A 247 1.50 3.29 -17.32
CA VAL A 247 2.04 2.02 -17.76
C VAL A 247 1.13 0.88 -17.31
N GLN A 248 0.70 0.07 -18.27
CA GLN A 248 -0.09 -1.13 -18.00
C GLN A 248 0.80 -2.36 -18.11
N PHE A 249 1.06 -2.99 -16.99
CA PHE A 249 1.73 -4.27 -16.89
C PHE A 249 0.78 -5.41 -17.27
N ARG A 250 1.20 -6.23 -18.23
CA ARG A 250 0.49 -7.42 -18.70
C ARG A 250 1.20 -8.67 -18.15
N PRO A 251 0.46 -9.66 -17.63
CA PRO A 251 1.05 -10.91 -17.17
C PRO A 251 1.59 -11.71 -18.37
N TYR A 252 2.73 -12.36 -18.18
CA TYR A 252 3.22 -13.43 -19.05
C TYR A 252 3.86 -14.53 -18.20
N ARG A 253 3.95 -15.74 -18.75
CA ARG A 253 4.56 -16.90 -18.09
C ARG A 253 5.79 -17.36 -18.86
N THR A 254 6.66 -18.08 -18.16
CA THR A 254 7.81 -18.78 -18.74
C THR A 254 7.45 -20.24 -18.97
N ASP A 255 7.96 -20.84 -20.04
CA ASP A 255 7.78 -22.26 -20.38
C ASP A 255 8.67 -23.19 -19.51
N ASP A 256 9.02 -22.74 -18.30
CA ASP A 256 9.75 -23.51 -17.29
C ASP A 256 8.87 -24.62 -16.72
N PHE A 257 9.48 -25.71 -16.23
CA PHE A 257 8.78 -26.80 -15.52
C PHE A 257 7.95 -26.32 -14.31
N ILE A 258 8.32 -25.18 -13.72
CA ILE A 258 7.50 -24.42 -12.77
C ILE A 258 7.22 -23.08 -13.44
N THR A 259 6.03 -22.89 -13.99
CA THR A 259 5.66 -21.67 -14.73
C THR A 259 5.71 -20.46 -13.79
N ARG A 260 6.63 -19.53 -14.04
CA ARG A 260 6.77 -18.30 -13.23
C ARG A 260 5.95 -17.19 -13.85
N LEU A 261 5.16 -16.49 -13.01
CA LEU A 261 4.42 -15.30 -13.41
C LEU A 261 5.32 -14.06 -13.39
N TYR A 262 5.50 -13.47 -14.56
CA TYR A 262 6.15 -12.18 -14.75
C TYR A 262 5.15 -11.16 -15.30
N TYR A 263 5.55 -9.90 -15.27
CA TYR A 263 4.79 -8.79 -15.83
C TYR A 263 5.68 -7.95 -16.74
N GLU A 264 5.18 -7.59 -17.92
CA GLU A 264 5.87 -6.68 -18.84
C GLU A 264 4.89 -5.64 -19.38
N THR A 265 5.35 -4.41 -19.57
CA THR A 265 4.59 -3.37 -20.26
C THR A 265 4.82 -3.45 -21.76
N PRO A 266 3.82 -3.15 -22.61
CA PRO A 266 4.09 -2.80 -24.01
C PRO A 266 5.18 -1.72 -24.11
N ARG A 267 5.90 -1.66 -25.23
CA ARG A 267 6.86 -0.57 -25.48
C ARG A 267 6.12 0.76 -25.45
N PHE A 268 6.63 1.72 -24.68
CA PHE A 268 6.09 3.07 -24.59
C PHE A 268 7.19 4.10 -24.82
N THR A 269 6.82 5.29 -25.29
CA THR A 269 7.77 6.35 -25.65
C THR A 269 7.63 7.53 -24.70
N VAL A 270 8.72 7.91 -24.04
CA VAL A 270 8.80 9.06 -23.11
C VAL A 270 10.16 9.74 -23.30
N LEU A 271 10.17 11.08 -23.34
CA LEU A 271 11.38 11.88 -23.58
C LEU A 271 12.14 11.48 -24.87
N ASN A 272 11.40 11.19 -25.95
CA ASN A 272 11.91 10.72 -27.24
C ASN A 272 12.75 9.43 -27.16
N GLN A 273 12.63 8.68 -26.06
CA GLN A 273 13.24 7.36 -25.86
C GLN A 273 12.14 6.29 -25.73
N THR A 274 12.44 5.08 -26.19
CA THR A 274 11.53 3.93 -26.12
C THR A 274 11.91 3.06 -24.93
N TRP A 275 10.95 2.77 -24.06
CA TRP A 275 11.15 2.08 -22.80
C TRP A 275 10.28 0.83 -22.69
N VAL A 276 10.70 -0.09 -21.80
CA VAL A 276 9.91 -1.22 -21.32
C VAL A 276 10.14 -1.34 -19.81
N LEU A 277 9.08 -1.60 -19.05
CA LEU A 277 9.18 -2.04 -17.67
C LEU A 277 8.90 -3.54 -17.57
N LYS A 278 9.73 -4.24 -16.80
CA LYS A 278 9.50 -5.63 -16.38
C LYS A 278 9.29 -5.66 -14.88
N ALA A 279 8.49 -6.60 -14.39
CA ALA A 279 8.34 -6.87 -12.97
C ALA A 279 8.21 -8.38 -12.67
N ARG A 280 8.69 -8.77 -11.49
CA ARG A 280 8.72 -10.14 -10.96
C ARG A 280 8.13 -10.17 -9.55
N VAL A 281 7.39 -11.23 -9.22
CA VAL A 281 6.84 -11.45 -7.89
C VAL A 281 7.85 -12.22 -7.03
N ASN A 282 8.00 -11.84 -5.76
CA ASN A 282 8.89 -12.50 -4.78
C ASN A 282 10.31 -12.77 -5.30
N ASP A 283 10.89 -11.84 -6.06
CA ASP A 283 12.22 -11.99 -6.66
C ASP A 283 12.48 -13.31 -7.41
N SER A 284 11.44 -13.88 -8.02
CA SER A 284 11.47 -15.18 -8.71
C SER A 284 11.75 -16.40 -7.81
N GLU A 285 11.40 -16.31 -6.51
CA GLU A 285 11.36 -17.43 -5.55
C GLU A 285 10.74 -18.69 -6.16
N ARG A 286 11.30 -19.85 -5.82
CA ARG A 286 10.92 -21.14 -6.42
C ARG A 286 9.47 -21.56 -6.10
N ASN A 287 8.91 -21.07 -4.99
CA ASN A 287 7.54 -21.36 -4.53
C ASN A 287 6.86 -20.12 -3.92
N PRO A 288 6.37 -19.15 -4.74
CA PRO A 288 5.70 -17.94 -4.23
C PRO A 288 4.42 -18.24 -3.42
N ASN A 289 3.86 -19.43 -3.60
CA ASN A 289 2.62 -19.91 -2.96
C ASN A 289 2.80 -20.29 -1.47
N LEU A 290 4.03 -20.41 -0.97
CA LEU A 290 4.30 -20.76 0.44
C LEU A 290 4.41 -19.55 1.36
N SER A 291 4.52 -18.34 0.81
CA SER A 291 4.67 -17.09 1.57
C SER A 291 3.42 -16.21 1.45
N CYS A 292 2.81 -15.89 2.60
CA CYS A 292 1.78 -14.85 2.70
C CYS A 292 2.38 -13.43 2.58
N LYS A 293 3.71 -13.29 2.61
CA LYS A 293 4.44 -12.06 2.29
C LYS A 293 4.75 -12.08 0.79
N ARG A 294 4.05 -11.23 0.04
CA ARG A 294 4.29 -11.02 -1.39
C ARG A 294 4.96 -9.68 -1.62
N THR A 295 5.95 -9.67 -2.51
CA THR A 295 6.64 -8.46 -2.98
C THR A 295 6.61 -8.40 -4.49
N LEU A 296 6.76 -7.19 -5.05
CA LEU A 296 6.91 -6.98 -6.48
C LEU A 296 8.20 -6.19 -6.71
N SER A 297 9.12 -6.73 -7.50
CA SER A 297 10.35 -6.05 -7.91
C SER A 297 10.24 -5.68 -9.38
N PHE A 298 10.73 -4.52 -9.79
CA PHE A 298 10.64 -4.03 -11.16
C PHE A 298 11.99 -3.55 -11.71
N GLN A 299 12.08 -3.51 -13.04
CA GLN A 299 13.25 -3.14 -13.81
C GLN A 299 12.79 -2.24 -14.97
N LEU A 300 13.43 -1.09 -15.15
CA LEU A 300 13.28 -0.21 -16.32
C LEU A 300 14.37 -0.53 -17.36
N LEU A 301 13.96 -0.71 -18.62
CA LEU A 301 14.81 -1.02 -19.76
C LEU A 301 14.64 0.04 -20.85
N LEU A 302 15.76 0.58 -21.32
CA LEU A 302 15.86 1.41 -22.52
C LEU A 302 15.95 0.50 -23.76
N LYS A 303 15.15 0.78 -24.79
CA LYS A 303 15.11 0.02 -26.06
C LYS A 303 15.54 0.83 -27.28
N SER A 304 15.58 2.15 -27.17
CA SER A 304 16.23 3.03 -28.16
C SER A 304 17.75 3.09 -27.93
N LYS A 305 18.51 3.47 -28.96
CA LYS A 305 19.94 3.81 -28.79
C LYS A 305 20.07 5.13 -28.03
N VAL A 306 21.06 5.22 -27.16
CA VAL A 306 21.36 6.48 -26.45
C VAL A 306 21.71 7.57 -27.49
N PRO A 307 21.13 8.78 -27.39
CA PRO A 307 21.39 9.85 -28.34
C PRO A 307 22.84 10.34 -28.23
N HIS A 308 23.52 10.46 -29.37
CA HIS A 308 24.90 10.92 -29.44
C HIS A 308 24.93 12.44 -29.52
N THR A 309 25.68 13.10 -28.63
CA THR A 309 25.97 14.53 -28.74
C THR A 309 27.16 14.74 -29.68
N HIS A 310 26.95 15.45 -30.79
CA HIS A 310 28.02 15.83 -31.72
C HIS A 310 28.71 17.11 -31.24
N THR A 311 29.90 16.98 -30.64
CA THR A 311 30.75 18.13 -30.28
C THR A 311 31.69 18.45 -31.44
N HIS A 312 31.48 19.58 -32.10
CA HIS A 312 32.40 20.09 -33.14
C HIS A 312 33.55 20.87 -32.50
N THR A 313 34.76 20.29 -32.51
CA THR A 313 35.97 21.00 -32.08
C THR A 313 36.70 21.54 -33.30
N HIS A 314 36.75 22.87 -33.46
CA HIS A 314 37.42 23.51 -34.59
C HIS A 314 38.86 23.91 -34.20
N THR A 315 39.86 23.36 -34.88
CA THR A 315 41.27 23.72 -34.68
C THR A 315 41.76 24.49 -35.90
N HIS A 316 42.09 25.79 -35.74
CA HIS A 316 42.73 26.58 -36.78
C HIS A 316 44.25 26.42 -36.71
N THR A 317 44.87 25.98 -37.82
CA THR A 317 46.32 26.05 -38.00
C THR A 317 46.61 27.05 -39.11
N GLN A 318 47.13 28.22 -38.75
CA GLN A 318 47.44 29.29 -39.70
C GLN A 318 48.88 29.12 -40.19
N THR A 319 49.10 29.08 -41.51
CA THR A 319 50.44 29.04 -42.10
C THR A 319 50.59 30.24 -43.03
N HIS A 320 51.50 31.15 -42.70
CA HIS A 320 51.86 32.27 -43.57
C HIS A 320 53.13 31.95 -44.34
N THR A 321 53.07 32.05 -45.67
CA THR A 321 54.25 32.14 -46.55
C THR A 321 54.31 33.54 -47.15
N PRO A 322 55.38 34.32 -46.91
CA PRO A 322 55.57 35.62 -47.54
C PRO A 322 56.16 35.43 -48.94
N THR A 323 55.67 36.18 -49.93
CA THR A 323 56.24 36.23 -51.28
C THR A 323 56.70 37.65 -51.57
N SER A 324 58.01 37.87 -51.70
CA SER A 324 58.56 39.14 -52.18
C SER A 324 58.47 39.23 -53.70
N ILE A 325 58.09 40.38 -54.23
CA ILE A 325 58.29 40.73 -55.65
C ILE A 325 58.92 42.13 -55.70
N GLN A 326 60.01 42.25 -56.46
CA GLN A 326 60.71 43.51 -56.71
C GLN A 326 60.04 44.28 -57.85
N ALA A 327 60.00 45.60 -57.77
CA ALA A 327 59.79 46.51 -58.90
C ALA A 327 60.47 47.86 -58.59
N GLU A 328 61.13 48.44 -59.60
CA GLU A 328 61.91 49.68 -59.47
C GLU A 328 61.08 50.97 -59.56
N ASP A 329 61.74 52.09 -59.33
CA ASP A 329 61.20 53.45 -59.27
C ASP A 329 60.36 53.89 -60.49
N ALA A 330 59.15 54.35 -60.21
CA ALA A 330 58.59 55.59 -60.78
C ALA A 330 57.47 56.12 -59.87
N LEU A 331 57.41 57.45 -59.67
CA LEU A 331 56.56 58.07 -58.65
C LEU A 331 55.04 57.92 -58.90
N THR A 332 54.34 57.56 -57.82
CA THR A 332 52.96 57.97 -57.46
C THR A 332 51.84 57.78 -58.49
N HIS A 333 51.00 56.75 -58.29
CA HIS A 333 49.59 56.91 -57.89
C HIS A 333 48.96 55.57 -57.46
N HIS A 334 48.23 55.55 -56.34
CA HIS A 334 47.54 54.36 -55.80
C HIS A 334 46.30 53.98 -56.62
N PHE A 335 46.16 52.71 -57.02
CA PHE A 335 44.84 52.05 -57.19
C PHE A 335 44.92 50.53 -56.97
N HIS A 336 43.76 49.92 -56.68
CA HIS A 336 43.59 48.60 -56.07
C HIS A 336 44.06 47.38 -56.89
N CYS A 337 44.50 46.34 -56.17
CA CYS A 337 44.37 44.95 -56.60
C CYS A 337 43.41 44.20 -55.65
N VAL A 338 42.42 43.50 -56.19
CA VAL A 338 41.44 42.72 -55.43
C VAL A 338 41.78 41.24 -55.54
N CYS A 339 42.23 40.63 -54.45
CA CYS A 339 42.54 39.20 -54.40
C CYS A 339 41.27 38.38 -54.09
N VAL A 340 40.58 37.88 -55.12
CA VAL A 340 39.47 36.94 -54.94
C VAL A 340 40.02 35.54 -54.65
N CYS A 341 39.98 35.14 -53.38
CA CYS A 341 40.51 33.87 -52.91
C CYS A 341 39.48 32.74 -53.12
N VAL A 342 39.68 31.88 -54.13
CA VAL A 342 38.87 30.67 -54.30
C VAL A 342 39.38 29.58 -53.36
N CYS A 343 38.68 29.36 -52.25
CA CYS A 343 39.06 28.40 -51.22
C CYS A 343 38.66 26.97 -51.62
N VAL A 344 39.65 26.09 -51.87
CA VAL A 344 39.40 24.64 -52.02
C VAL A 344 39.63 23.96 -50.68
N CYS A 345 38.55 23.77 -49.91
CA CYS A 345 38.60 23.17 -48.58
C CYS A 345 38.64 21.64 -48.64
N VAL A 346 39.75 21.02 -48.24
CA VAL A 346 39.81 19.56 -48.02
C VAL A 346 39.54 19.27 -46.54
N CYS A 347 38.30 18.91 -46.23
CA CYS A 347 37.84 18.67 -44.87
C CYS A 347 38.13 17.23 -44.40
N VAL A 348 39.07 17.04 -43.46
CA VAL A 348 39.27 15.75 -42.78
C VAL A 348 38.44 15.72 -41.49
N CYS A 349 37.22 15.20 -41.59
CA CYS A 349 36.29 15.09 -40.46
C CYS A 349 36.59 13.86 -39.59
N VAL A 350 37.40 14.01 -38.54
CA VAL A 350 37.55 12.96 -37.51
C VAL A 350 36.30 12.91 -36.63
N ARG A 351 35.47 11.88 -36.81
CA ARG A 351 34.28 11.65 -35.98
C ARG A 351 34.66 10.97 -34.67
N VAL A 352 34.74 11.75 -33.58
CA VAL A 352 34.82 11.18 -32.22
C VAL A 352 33.38 10.97 -31.72
N GLN A 353 32.98 9.71 -31.59
CA GLN A 353 31.66 9.33 -31.06
C GLN A 353 31.74 9.25 -29.54
N VAL A 354 31.44 10.36 -28.85
CA VAL A 354 31.31 10.36 -27.39
C VAL A 354 29.91 9.83 -27.04
N ASN A 355 29.84 8.59 -26.56
CA ASN A 355 28.63 8.03 -25.97
C ASN A 355 28.40 8.67 -24.59
N SER A 356 27.80 9.86 -24.54
CA SER A 356 27.34 10.46 -23.28
C SER A 356 26.24 9.59 -22.67
N PRO A 357 26.39 9.04 -21.45
CA PRO A 357 25.36 8.22 -20.83
C PRO A 357 24.10 9.05 -20.56
N LEU A 358 22.94 8.44 -20.73
CA LEU A 358 21.64 9.04 -20.44
C LEU A 358 21.35 8.90 -18.94
N GLU A 359 21.67 9.93 -18.18
CA GLU A 359 21.37 10.01 -16.75
C GLU A 359 19.86 10.27 -16.54
N CYS A 360 19.19 9.31 -15.92
CA CYS A 360 17.76 9.37 -15.62
C CYS A 360 17.50 9.10 -14.14
N SER A 361 16.65 9.93 -13.54
CA SER A 361 15.96 9.58 -12.30
C SER A 361 14.53 9.17 -12.61
N PHE A 362 13.99 8.16 -11.95
CA PHE A 362 12.64 7.66 -12.18
C PHE A 362 11.97 7.17 -10.90
N LEU A 363 10.63 7.16 -10.91
CA LEU A 363 9.82 6.54 -9.85
C LEU A 363 8.48 6.03 -10.40
N LEU A 364 7.92 5.01 -9.75
CA LEU A 364 6.58 4.50 -10.03
C LEU A 364 5.63 4.87 -8.88
N LEU A 365 4.48 5.41 -9.25
CA LEU A 365 3.35 5.70 -8.35
C LEU A 365 2.12 4.89 -8.77
N LYS A 366 1.08 4.90 -7.92
CA LYS A 366 -0.20 4.28 -8.24
C LYS A 366 -0.83 4.92 -9.50
N GLY A 367 -1.46 4.10 -10.34
CA GLY A 367 -2.24 4.59 -11.47
C GLY A 367 -3.55 5.26 -11.02
N PRO A 368 -4.30 5.87 -11.97
CA PRO A 368 -5.66 6.33 -11.70
C PRO A 368 -6.56 5.13 -11.40
N TYR A 369 -7.56 5.34 -10.54
CA TYR A 369 -8.54 4.34 -10.09
C TYR A 369 -7.97 3.13 -9.31
N ASP A 370 -6.67 3.12 -8.98
CA ASP A 370 -6.07 2.10 -8.11
C ASP A 370 -5.90 2.63 -6.66
N ASP A 371 -6.33 1.83 -5.68
CA ASP A 371 -6.31 2.14 -4.25
C ASP A 371 -5.04 1.64 -3.53
N VAL A 372 -4.09 1.05 -4.27
CA VAL A 372 -2.84 0.53 -3.72
C VAL A 372 -1.95 1.64 -3.17
N ARG A 373 -1.51 1.52 -1.92
CA ARG A 373 -0.59 2.46 -1.26
C ARG A 373 0.88 2.14 -1.56
N ILE A 374 1.46 2.87 -2.51
CA ILE A 374 2.89 2.85 -2.87
C ILE A 374 3.57 4.09 -2.29
N LYS A 375 4.70 3.91 -1.58
CA LYS A 375 5.52 5.03 -1.09
C LYS A 375 6.39 5.58 -2.23
N PRO A 376 6.59 6.91 -2.40
CA PRO A 376 7.48 7.40 -3.45
C PRO A 376 8.93 7.05 -3.12
N VAL A 377 9.65 6.42 -4.05
CA VAL A 377 11.10 6.22 -3.99
C VAL A 377 11.69 6.62 -5.34
N ILE A 378 12.69 7.51 -5.30
CA ILE A 378 13.43 7.95 -6.48
C ILE A 378 14.57 6.96 -6.72
N HIS A 379 14.61 6.38 -7.91
CA HIS A 379 15.74 5.60 -8.40
C HIS A 379 16.54 6.43 -9.40
N HIS A 380 17.86 6.24 -9.45
CA HIS A 380 18.74 6.92 -10.39
C HIS A 380 19.58 5.89 -11.15
N HIS A 381 19.73 6.07 -12.47
CA HIS A 381 20.52 5.19 -13.32
C HIS A 381 21.06 5.93 -14.54
N ALA A 382 22.28 5.57 -14.96
CA ALA A 382 22.94 6.10 -16.15
C ALA A 382 22.90 5.04 -17.26
N PHE A 383 21.98 5.21 -18.22
CA PHE A 383 21.83 4.28 -19.33
C PHE A 383 22.93 4.50 -20.38
N SER A 384 23.55 3.43 -20.84
CA SER A 384 24.51 3.45 -21.96
C SER A 384 24.11 2.44 -23.04
N ASN A 385 24.85 2.37 -24.13
CA ASN A 385 24.60 1.35 -25.16
C ASN A 385 24.94 -0.07 -24.66
N ASP A 386 25.80 -0.19 -23.64
CA ASP A 386 26.19 -1.45 -23.00
C ASP A 386 25.33 -1.76 -21.75
N THR A 387 24.86 -0.71 -21.06
CA THR A 387 23.98 -0.77 -19.88
C THR A 387 22.60 -0.19 -20.21
N ASN A 388 21.77 -0.97 -20.91
CA ASN A 388 20.42 -0.56 -21.32
C ASN A 388 19.32 -0.93 -20.32
N GLU A 389 19.66 -1.60 -19.21
CA GLU A 389 18.71 -2.03 -18.19
C GLU A 389 19.23 -1.75 -16.77
N THR A 390 18.27 -1.43 -15.90
CA THR A 390 18.50 -1.20 -14.46
C THR A 390 18.65 -2.52 -13.70
N GLU A 391 19.04 -2.47 -12.43
CA GLU A 391 18.86 -3.61 -11.53
C GLU A 391 17.39 -3.76 -11.12
N TYR A 392 16.97 -4.96 -10.70
CA TYR A 392 15.64 -5.16 -10.13
C TYR A 392 15.54 -4.49 -8.76
N VAL A 393 14.67 -3.48 -8.66
CA VAL A 393 14.39 -2.74 -7.43
C VAL A 393 13.01 -3.09 -6.89
N LEU A 394 12.88 -3.20 -5.57
CA LEU A 394 11.60 -3.48 -4.92
C LEU A 394 10.64 -2.30 -5.12
N LEU A 395 9.42 -2.56 -5.59
CA LEU A 395 8.33 -1.59 -5.55
C LEU A 395 7.94 -1.38 -4.08
N PRO A 396 8.03 -0.16 -3.53
CA PRO A 396 7.83 0.13 -2.10
C PRO A 396 6.34 0.17 -1.72
N ILE A 397 5.67 -0.97 -1.86
CA ILE A 397 4.29 -1.22 -1.44
C ILE A 397 4.24 -1.22 0.10
N SER A 398 3.19 -0.65 0.68
CA SER A 398 3.11 -0.43 2.13
C SER A 398 3.07 -1.72 2.97
N ASP A 399 2.40 -2.77 2.47
CA ASP A 399 2.22 -4.06 3.14
C ASP A 399 1.85 -5.16 2.13
N SER A 400 1.80 -6.43 2.57
CA SER A 400 1.46 -7.55 1.67
C SER A 400 -0.01 -7.59 1.23
N VAL A 401 -0.93 -6.94 1.95
CA VAL A 401 -2.35 -6.85 1.56
C VAL A 401 -2.49 -5.92 0.36
N GLU A 402 -1.80 -4.78 0.38
CA GLU A 402 -1.69 -3.87 -0.77
C GLU A 402 -1.02 -4.56 -1.98
N CYS A 403 -0.02 -5.42 -1.76
CA CYS A 403 0.56 -6.22 -2.85
C CYS A 403 -0.45 -7.24 -3.41
N ASN A 404 -1.22 -7.90 -2.54
CA ASN A 404 -2.27 -8.83 -2.96
C ASN A 404 -3.39 -8.14 -3.74
N LYS A 405 -3.77 -6.89 -3.42
CA LYS A 405 -4.75 -6.11 -4.23
C LYS A 405 -4.29 -5.95 -5.67
N LEU A 406 -3.01 -5.60 -5.83
CA LEU A 406 -2.35 -5.37 -7.11
C LEU A 406 -2.22 -6.69 -7.91
N LEU A 407 -1.86 -7.79 -7.26
CA LEU A 407 -1.81 -9.12 -7.87
C LEU A 407 -3.20 -9.69 -8.22
N ALA A 408 -4.25 -9.35 -7.46
CA ALA A 408 -5.64 -9.72 -7.73
C ALA A 408 -6.30 -8.89 -8.86
N ALA A 409 -5.64 -7.83 -9.37
CA ALA A 409 -6.15 -7.04 -10.49
C ALA A 409 -5.84 -7.72 -11.83
N LYS A 410 -6.78 -7.68 -12.79
CA LYS A 410 -6.60 -8.29 -14.13
C LYS A 410 -5.39 -7.71 -14.87
N ASN A 411 -5.24 -6.39 -14.78
CA ASN A 411 -4.09 -5.60 -15.26
C ASN A 411 -3.58 -4.76 -14.09
N ILE A 412 -2.28 -4.50 -14.05
CA ILE A 412 -1.66 -3.61 -13.05
C ILE A 412 -1.35 -2.28 -13.77
N ASN A 413 -1.95 -1.18 -13.30
CA ASN A 413 -1.75 0.14 -13.91
C ASN A 413 -0.98 1.03 -12.93
N LEU A 414 0.22 1.47 -13.32
CA LEU A 414 1.08 2.34 -12.52
C LEU A 414 1.39 3.61 -13.32
N ARG A 415 1.81 4.68 -12.64
CA ARG A 415 2.26 5.92 -13.28
C ARG A 415 3.77 6.03 -13.12
N LEU A 416 4.48 6.03 -14.25
CA LEU A 416 5.92 6.21 -14.30
C LEU A 416 6.23 7.69 -14.50
N PHE A 417 7.15 8.22 -13.70
CA PHE A 417 7.83 9.50 -13.96
C PHE A 417 9.28 9.22 -14.31
N ILE A 418 9.80 9.88 -15.35
CA ILE A 418 11.20 9.89 -15.76
C ILE A 418 11.65 11.35 -15.85
N PHE A 419 12.80 11.63 -15.26
CA PHE A 419 13.49 12.91 -15.26
C PHE A 419 14.85 12.70 -15.92
N GLN A 420 15.08 13.30 -17.08
CA GLN A 420 16.39 13.25 -17.73
C GLN A 420 17.26 14.38 -17.17
N ILE A 421 18.37 14.00 -16.54
CA ILE A 421 19.37 14.94 -16.04
C ILE A 421 20.22 15.37 -17.24
N GLN A 422 20.29 16.67 -17.48
CA GLN A 422 21.26 17.28 -18.40
C GLN A 422 22.35 17.91 -17.55
N LYS A 423 23.61 17.66 -17.90
CA LYS A 423 24.79 18.30 -17.31
C LYS A 423 25.15 19.56 -18.10
#